data_AF-A0AA37LTB1-F1
#
_entry.id   AF-A0AA37LTB1-F1
#
_cell.length_a   1.000
_cell.length_b   1.000
_cell.length_c   1.000
_cell.angle_alpha   90.00
_cell.angle_beta   90.00
_cell.angle_gamma   90.00
#
_symmetry.space_group_name_H-M   'P 1'
#
loop_
_entity.id
_entity.type
_entity.pdbx_description
1 polymer ?
#
loop_
_entity_poly.entity_id
_entity_poly.type
_entity_poly.pdbx_seq_one_letter_code
_entity_poly.pdbx_strand_id
1 'polypeptide(L)'
;MKGGGTEPTTEQQTVTIKVVSNGIVEDIGVLEYLISRAPDPTASIATIAYDWENIRKARCERIKAWARHNTDLFTSPFKNLKPGSGEWQVKSLKDTKPNMNAEFGSASFLKWAQGTDAITEFG
;
A
#
# COMPACT_ATOMS: atom_id res chain seq x y z
N MET A 1 -29.52 -17.27 20.35
CA MET A 1 -29.65 -16.82 18.95
C MET A 1 -28.24 -16.64 18.40
N LYS A 2 -27.92 -17.33 17.29
CA LYS A 2 -26.66 -17.17 16.56
C LYS A 2 -26.75 -15.87 15.74
N GLY A 3 -25.88 -14.90 16.00
CA GLY A 3 -25.58 -13.78 15.09
C GLY A 3 -24.07 -13.79 14.93
N GLY A 4 -23.49 -14.07 13.78
CA GLY A 4 -23.76 -13.42 12.50
C GLY A 4 -22.54 -12.56 12.22
N GLY A 5 -21.40 -13.21 11.98
CA GLY A 5 -20.13 -12.53 11.70
C GLY A 5 -20.25 -11.79 10.39
N THR A 6 -20.15 -10.46 10.42
CA THR A 6 -20.18 -9.65 9.22
C THR A 6 -18.82 -9.68 8.55
N GLU A 7 -18.78 -10.27 7.37
CA GLU A 7 -17.63 -10.36 6.47
C GLU A 7 -17.10 -8.95 6.11
N PRO A 8 -15.79 -8.80 5.83
CA PRO A 8 -15.25 -7.56 5.29
C PRO A 8 -15.97 -7.21 3.99
N THR A 9 -16.42 -5.97 3.86
CA THR A 9 -17.08 -5.53 2.62
C THR A 9 -16.15 -5.66 1.41
N THR A 10 -16.69 -6.11 0.29
CA THR A 10 -15.98 -6.48 -0.94
C THR A 10 -15.01 -5.39 -1.44
N GLU A 11 -15.29 -4.12 -1.17
CA GLU A 11 -14.50 -2.98 -1.66
C GLU A 11 -13.17 -2.77 -0.91
N GLN A 12 -13.13 -2.99 0.41
CA GLN A 12 -11.87 -2.91 1.19
C GLN A 12 -10.96 -4.09 0.90
N GLN A 13 -11.54 -5.27 0.70
CA GLN A 13 -10.79 -6.42 0.16
C GLN A 13 -10.25 -6.09 -1.22
N THR A 14 -11.05 -5.47 -2.10
CA THR A 14 -10.61 -5.06 -3.44
C THR A 14 -9.46 -4.05 -3.40
N VAL A 15 -9.51 -3.03 -2.53
CA VAL A 15 -8.42 -2.04 -2.38
C VAL A 15 -7.16 -2.70 -1.82
N THR A 16 -7.29 -3.55 -0.80
CA THR A 16 -6.14 -4.24 -0.20
C THR A 16 -5.49 -5.20 -1.20
N ILE A 17 -6.30 -5.97 -1.94
CA ILE A 17 -5.84 -6.87 -3.01
C ILE A 17 -5.14 -6.07 -4.10
N LYS A 18 -5.72 -4.94 -4.56
CA LYS A 18 -5.08 -4.06 -5.56
C LYS A 18 -3.73 -3.51 -5.08
N VAL A 19 -3.63 -3.08 -3.82
CA VAL A 19 -2.38 -2.57 -3.25
C VAL A 19 -1.33 -3.67 -3.10
N VAL A 20 -1.73 -4.89 -2.73
CA VAL A 20 -0.82 -6.05 -2.67
C VAL A 20 -0.32 -6.43 -4.07
N SER A 21 -1.21 -6.46 -5.08
CA SER A 21 -0.81 -6.72 -6.48
C SER A 21 0.13 -5.65 -7.01
N ASN A 22 -0.07 -4.37 -6.66
CA ASN A 22 0.86 -3.29 -7.03
C ASN A 22 2.24 -3.47 -6.39
N GLY A 23 2.31 -3.98 -5.16
CA GLY A 23 3.59 -4.22 -4.47
C GLY A 23 4.54 -5.15 -5.26
N ILE A 24 3.99 -6.20 -5.87
CA ILE A 24 4.75 -7.15 -6.70
C ILE A 24 5.23 -6.50 -8.00
N VAL A 25 4.35 -5.75 -8.67
CA VAL A 25 4.69 -5.05 -9.92
C VAL A 25 5.81 -4.03 -9.68
N GLU A 26 5.76 -3.32 -8.55
CA GLU A 26 6.81 -2.40 -8.15
C GLU A 26 8.13 -3.11 -7.82
N ASP A 27 8.09 -4.29 -7.17
CA ASP A 27 9.30 -5.09 -6.92
C ASP A 27 9.96 -5.51 -8.23
N ILE A 28 9.17 -5.97 -9.21
CA ILE A 28 9.66 -6.34 -10.55
C ILE A 28 10.27 -5.12 -11.24
N GLY A 29 9.59 -3.97 -11.24
CA GLY A 29 10.08 -2.75 -11.89
C GLY A 29 11.39 -2.23 -11.29
N VAL A 30 11.51 -2.23 -9.95
CA VAL A 30 12.75 -1.82 -9.28
C VAL A 30 13.89 -2.81 -9.58
N LEU A 31 13.63 -4.12 -9.55
CA LEU A 31 14.64 -5.12 -9.89
C LEU A 31 15.09 -4.99 -11.35
N GLU A 32 14.15 -4.83 -12.29
CA GLU A 32 14.45 -4.62 -13.71
C GLU A 32 15.32 -3.38 -13.91
N TYR A 33 14.99 -2.27 -13.24
CA TYR A 33 15.79 -1.05 -13.26
C TYR A 33 17.21 -1.27 -12.74
N LEU A 34 17.38 -1.87 -11.57
CA LEU A 34 18.69 -2.12 -10.96
C LEU A 34 19.55 -3.07 -11.81
N ILE A 35 18.94 -4.14 -12.32
CA ILE A 35 19.61 -5.10 -13.21
C ILE A 35 20.07 -4.40 -14.50
N SER A 36 19.23 -3.55 -15.10
CA SER A 36 19.56 -2.84 -16.34
C SER A 36 20.74 -1.87 -16.20
N ARG A 37 21.05 -1.42 -14.98
CA ARG A 37 22.15 -0.49 -14.69
C ARG A 37 23.42 -1.16 -14.21
N ALA A 38 23.37 -2.44 -13.85
CA ALA A 38 24.55 -3.18 -13.42
C ALA A 38 25.40 -3.59 -14.65
N PRO A 39 26.71 -3.25 -14.68
CA PRO A 39 27.60 -3.66 -15.77
C PRO A 39 27.74 -5.17 -15.90
N ASP A 40 27.71 -5.88 -14.77
CA ASP A 40 27.61 -7.34 -14.67
C ASP A 40 26.59 -7.68 -13.57
N PRO A 41 25.32 -7.94 -13.94
CA PRO A 41 24.26 -8.23 -12.98
C PRO A 41 24.49 -9.52 -12.18
N THR A 42 25.15 -10.51 -12.77
CA THR A 42 25.40 -11.79 -12.08
C THR A 42 26.45 -11.63 -10.99
N ALA A 43 27.52 -10.86 -11.25
CA ALA A 43 28.51 -10.53 -10.23
C ALA A 43 27.98 -9.56 -9.17
N SER A 44 26.98 -8.73 -9.51
CA SER A 44 26.45 -7.67 -8.65
C SER A 44 25.18 -8.06 -7.88
N ILE A 45 24.76 -9.33 -7.91
CA ILE A 45 23.45 -9.74 -7.39
C ILE A 45 23.24 -9.40 -5.91
N ALA A 46 24.30 -9.47 -5.10
CA ALA A 46 24.23 -9.10 -3.68
C ALA A 46 23.96 -7.60 -3.49
N THR A 47 24.62 -6.75 -4.29
CA THR A 47 24.41 -5.30 -4.28
C THR A 47 23.03 -4.95 -4.81
N ILE A 48 22.59 -5.56 -5.91
CA ILE A 48 21.25 -5.38 -6.47
C ILE A 48 20.17 -5.73 -5.44
N ALA A 49 20.33 -6.86 -4.74
CA ALA A 49 19.38 -7.29 -3.71
C ALA A 49 19.36 -6.31 -2.52
N TYR A 50 20.52 -5.81 -2.10
CA TYR A 50 20.63 -4.81 -1.03
C TYR A 50 19.94 -3.50 -1.39
N ASP A 51 20.19 -2.98 -2.60
CA ASP A 51 19.59 -1.73 -3.06
C ASP A 51 18.08 -1.87 -3.24
N TRP A 52 17.63 -2.99 -3.81
CA TRP A 52 16.20 -3.32 -3.90
C TRP A 52 15.55 -3.35 -2.52
N GLU A 53 16.15 -4.03 -1.53
CA GLU A 53 15.59 -4.07 -0.17
C GLU A 53 15.48 -2.65 0.41
N ASN A 54 16.53 -1.84 0.31
CA ASN A 54 16.54 -0.48 0.85
C ASN A 54 15.46 0.42 0.21
N ILE A 55 15.26 0.30 -1.09
CA ILE A 55 14.23 1.03 -1.83
C ILE A 55 12.84 0.59 -1.38
N ARG A 56 12.61 -0.72 -1.26
CA ARG A 56 11.26 -1.30 -1.09
C ARG A 56 10.82 -1.39 0.37
N LYS A 57 11.74 -1.57 1.31
CA LYS A 57 11.44 -1.88 2.71
C LYS A 57 10.57 -0.83 3.38
N ALA A 58 10.90 0.46 3.24
CA ALA A 58 10.14 1.55 3.85
C ALA A 58 8.67 1.55 3.37
N ARG A 59 8.46 1.38 2.06
CA ARG A 59 7.12 1.31 1.45
C ARG A 59 6.36 0.08 1.92
N CYS A 60 6.98 -1.09 1.88
CA CYS A 60 6.36 -2.34 2.34
C CYS A 60 5.94 -2.27 3.81
N GLU A 61 6.80 -1.78 4.69
CA GLU A 61 6.47 -1.63 6.12
C GLU A 61 5.34 -0.63 6.36
N ARG A 62 5.30 0.47 5.60
CA ARG A 62 4.21 1.44 5.71
C ARG A 62 2.87 0.88 5.27
N ILE A 63 2.82 0.11 4.18
CA ILE A 63 1.60 -0.58 3.71
C ILE A 63 1.16 -1.65 4.71
N LYS A 64 2.09 -2.42 5.30
CA LYS A 64 1.78 -3.38 6.38
C LYS A 64 1.17 -2.68 7.60
N ALA A 65 1.75 -1.56 8.03
CA ALA A 65 1.23 -0.78 9.15
C ALA A 65 -0.19 -0.26 8.87
N TRP A 66 -0.45 0.20 7.64
CA TRP A 66 -1.79 0.61 7.22
C TRP A 66 -2.78 -0.55 7.19
N ALA A 67 -2.38 -1.72 6.67
CA ALA A 67 -3.22 -2.91 6.67
C ALA A 67 -3.59 -3.34 8.10
N ARG A 68 -2.64 -3.32 9.04
CA ARG A 68 -2.91 -3.57 10.47
C ARG A 68 -3.88 -2.55 11.05
N HIS A 69 -3.66 -1.26 10.79
CA HIS A 69 -4.55 -0.19 11.22
C HIS A 69 -5.99 -0.40 10.73
N ASN A 70 -6.17 -0.79 9.47
CA ASN A 70 -7.49 -1.11 8.92
C ASN A 70 -8.09 -2.33 9.60
N THR A 71 -7.34 -3.41 9.79
CA THR A 71 -7.81 -4.60 10.52
C THR A 71 -8.29 -4.23 11.92
N ASP A 72 -7.51 -3.44 12.67
CA ASP A 72 -7.88 -2.98 14.02
C ASP A 72 -9.15 -2.11 14.01
N LEU A 73 -9.35 -1.28 12.98
CA LEU A 73 -10.58 -0.50 12.81
C LEU A 73 -11.81 -1.40 12.67
N PHE A 74 -11.73 -2.48 11.88
CA PHE A 74 -12.88 -3.36 11.60
C PHE A 74 -13.09 -4.47 12.61
N THR A 75 -12.06 -4.84 13.38
CA THR A 75 -12.12 -5.97 14.32
C THR A 75 -12.21 -5.54 15.78
N SER A 76 -11.99 -4.26 16.11
CA SER A 76 -11.99 -3.82 17.50
C SER A 76 -13.41 -3.90 18.11
N PRO A 77 -13.61 -4.70 19.19
CA PRO A 77 -14.91 -4.87 19.82
C PRO A 77 -15.40 -3.62 20.58
N PHE A 78 -14.55 -2.59 20.71
CA PHE A 78 -14.85 -1.35 21.44
C PHE A 78 -15.05 -0.13 20.54
N LYS A 79 -14.82 -0.25 19.23
CA LYS A 79 -15.10 0.84 18.30
C LYS A 79 -16.53 0.69 17.81
N ASN A 80 -17.41 1.48 18.42
CA ASN A 80 -18.70 1.83 17.81
C ASN A 80 -18.43 2.67 16.55
N LEU A 81 -17.94 2.04 15.49
CA LEU A 81 -18.05 2.59 14.15
C LEU A 81 -19.55 2.70 13.90
N LYS A 82 -20.12 3.87 14.21
CA LYS A 82 -21.49 4.16 13.80
C LYS A 82 -21.51 3.91 12.30
N PRO A 83 -22.41 3.04 11.78
CA PRO A 83 -22.63 2.96 10.35
C PRO A 83 -22.85 4.41 9.91
N GLY A 84 -21.97 4.92 9.06
CA GLY A 84 -22.03 6.32 8.66
C GLY A 84 -23.44 6.57 8.12
N SER A 85 -24.12 7.57 8.66
CA SER A 85 -25.30 8.17 8.05
C SER A 85 -24.94 8.94 6.76
N GLY A 86 -23.89 8.51 6.05
CA GLY A 86 -23.23 9.25 5.01
C GLY A 86 -23.15 8.40 3.77
N GLU A 87 -23.73 8.92 2.69
CA GLU A 87 -23.51 8.45 1.33
C GLU A 87 -22.03 8.09 1.12
N TRP A 88 -21.77 7.00 0.40
CA TRP A 88 -20.43 6.63 -0.03
C TRP A 88 -19.80 7.80 -0.81
N GLN A 89 -18.99 8.61 -0.12
CA GLN A 89 -18.30 9.71 -0.77
C GLN A 89 -17.10 9.17 -1.54
N VAL A 90 -17.35 8.78 -2.78
CA VAL A 90 -16.30 8.54 -3.77
C VAL A 90 -15.59 9.88 -4.02
N LYS A 91 -14.54 10.15 -3.26
CA LYS A 91 -13.70 11.34 -3.46
C LYS A 91 -12.67 11.05 -4.55
N SER A 92 -12.74 11.83 -5.63
CA SER A 92 -11.70 11.81 -6.66
C SER A 92 -10.33 12.10 -6.05
N LEU A 93 -9.33 11.31 -6.44
CA LEU A 93 -7.93 11.51 -6.04
C LEU A 93 -7.12 12.24 -7.14
N LYS A 94 -7.78 12.87 -8.12
CA LYS A 94 -7.13 13.44 -9.31
C LYS A 94 -6.08 14.50 -8.94
N ASP A 95 -6.45 15.45 -8.08
CA ASP A 95 -5.62 16.60 -7.71
C ASP A 95 -4.95 16.44 -6.34
N THR A 96 -4.99 15.22 -5.79
CA THR A 96 -4.40 14.92 -4.49
C THR A 96 -2.90 14.65 -4.63
N LYS A 97 -2.08 15.36 -3.86
CA LYS A 97 -0.63 15.07 -3.77
C LYS A 97 -0.40 13.78 -2.95
N PRO A 98 0.31 12.78 -3.49
CA PRO A 98 0.67 11.57 -2.75
C PRO A 98 1.62 11.91 -1.59
N ASN A 99 1.42 11.28 -0.43
CA ASN A 99 2.30 11.41 0.73
C ASN A 99 2.34 10.13 1.58
N MET A 100 3.50 9.46 1.63
CA MET A 100 3.75 8.26 2.45
C MET A 100 3.52 8.48 3.94
N ASN A 101 3.84 9.69 4.43
CA ASN A 101 3.82 10.05 5.84
C ASN A 101 2.47 10.61 6.29
N ALA A 102 1.49 10.72 5.38
CA ALA A 102 0.15 11.18 5.73
C ALA A 102 -0.57 10.17 6.63
N GLU A 103 -1.60 10.65 7.34
CA GLU A 103 -2.44 9.83 8.19
C GLU A 103 -3.16 8.73 7.39
N PHE A 104 -3.28 7.56 8.02
CA PHE A 104 -4.02 6.44 7.46
C PHE A 104 -5.49 6.83 7.27
N GLY A 105 -6.02 6.61 6.06
CA GLY A 105 -7.37 7.02 5.67
C GLY A 105 -7.47 8.39 5.00
N SER A 106 -6.39 9.19 4.99
CA SER A 106 -6.35 10.45 4.23
C SER A 106 -6.29 10.20 2.71
N ALA A 107 -6.84 11.13 1.93
CA ALA A 107 -6.76 11.06 0.47
C ALA A 107 -5.30 11.03 -0.03
N SER A 108 -4.41 11.80 0.61
CA SER A 108 -2.97 11.83 0.28
C SER A 108 -2.28 10.49 0.49
N PHE A 109 -2.62 9.80 1.58
CA PHE A 109 -2.10 8.45 1.83
C PHE A 109 -2.65 7.44 0.83
N LEU A 110 -3.97 7.46 0.57
CA LEU A 110 -4.61 6.55 -0.40
C LEU A 110 -4.05 6.75 -1.81
N LYS A 111 -3.81 7.99 -2.22
CA LYS A 111 -3.17 8.30 -3.51
C LYS A 111 -1.75 7.74 -3.59
N TRP A 112 -0.96 7.87 -2.53
CA TRP A 112 0.40 7.32 -2.47
C TRP A 112 0.42 5.78 -2.49
N ALA A 113 -0.49 5.15 -1.73
CA ALA A 113 -0.61 3.70 -1.68
C ALA A 113 -1.08 3.09 -3.01
N GLN A 114 -1.88 3.82 -3.79
CA GLN A 114 -2.47 3.33 -5.05
C GLN A 114 -1.68 3.64 -6.31
N GLY A 115 -0.77 4.63 -6.32
CA GLY A 115 -0.27 5.13 -7.60
C GLY A 115 1.05 5.90 -7.62
N THR A 116 1.89 5.80 -6.59
CA THR A 116 3.27 6.33 -6.73
C THR A 116 4.20 5.23 -7.22
N ASP A 117 4.92 5.50 -8.29
CA ASP A 117 6.01 4.67 -8.79
C ASP A 117 7.19 4.73 -7.81
N ALA A 118 7.63 3.57 -7.35
CA ALA A 118 8.70 3.46 -6.36
C ALA A 118 10.06 3.91 -6.90
N ILE A 119 10.27 3.90 -8.22
CA ILE A 119 11.54 4.34 -8.83
C ILE A 119 11.67 5.86 -8.75
N THR A 120 10.58 6.59 -8.95
CA THR A 120 10.58 8.07 -8.91
C THR A 120 10.78 8.64 -7.50
N GLU A 121 10.64 7.84 -6.45
CA GLU A 121 10.92 8.26 -5.06
C GLU A 121 12.42 8.19 -4.69
N PHE A 122 13.25 7.50 -5.49
CA PHE A 122 14.69 7.29 -5.22
C PHE A 122 15.61 7.80 -6.34
N GLY A 123 15.05 8.34 -7.43
CA GLY A 123 15.77 8.95 -8.56
C GLY A 123 16.11 10.42 -8.36
#